data_AF-A0A955YCU5-F1
#
_entry.id   AF-A0A955YCU5-F1
#
_cell.length_a   1.000
_cell.length_b   1.000
_cell.length_c   1.000
_cell.angle_alpha   90.00
_cell.angle_beta   90.00
_cell.angle_gamma   90.00
#
_symmetry.space_group_name_H-M   'P 1'
#
loop_
_entity.id
_entity.type
_entity.pdbx_description
1 polymer ?
#
loop_
_entity_poly.entity_id
_entity_poly.type
_entity_poly.pdbx_seq_one_letter_code
_entity_poly.pdbx_strand_id
1 'polypeptide(L)' 'QAAPTFVLPEGGVNLEELELSLLMQALERTEGNQSRAARLLGISRYALRYRMEKHDLLPSRSNDQA' A
#
# COMPACT_ATOMS: atom_id res chain seq x y z
N GLN A 1 -26.72 11.49 -6.02
CA GLN A 1 -25.88 10.38 -6.53
C GLN A 1 -24.48 10.95 -6.70
N ALA A 2 -23.48 10.45 -5.97
CA ALA A 2 -22.09 10.92 -6.11
C ALA A 2 -21.44 10.14 -7.26
N ALA A 3 -20.80 10.85 -8.20
CA ALA A 3 -20.03 10.22 -9.26
C ALA A 3 -18.88 9.38 -8.65
N PRO A 4 -18.50 8.26 -9.27
CA PRO A 4 -17.38 7.46 -8.79
C PRO A 4 -16.09 8.30 -8.85
N THR A 5 -15.39 8.40 -7.72
CA THR A 5 -14.10 9.12 -7.60
C THR A 5 -12.99 8.51 -8.47
N PHE A 6 -13.16 7.24 -8.87
CA PHE A 6 -12.25 6.53 -9.77
C PHE A 6 -13.06 5.82 -10.86
N VAL A 7 -12.70 6.07 -12.12
CA VAL A 7 -13.30 5.42 -13.29
C VAL A 7 -12.30 4.40 -13.82
N LEU A 8 -12.73 3.15 -13.90
CA LEU A 8 -11.91 2.08 -14.48
C LEU A 8 -11.77 2.31 -16.00
N PRO A 9 -10.54 2.35 -16.55
CA PRO A 9 -10.32 2.51 -17.99
C PRO A 9 -10.80 1.28 -18.78
N GLU A 10 -11.12 1.47 -20.07
CA GLU A 10 -11.64 0.42 -20.97
C GLU A 10 -10.71 -0.80 -21.10
N GLY A 11 -9.40 -0.57 -21.03
CA GLY A 11 -8.37 -1.62 -21.05
C GLY A 11 -8.16 -2.34 -19.71
N GLY A 12 -8.89 -1.96 -18.66
CA GLY A 12 -8.69 -2.46 -17.30
C GLY A 12 -7.44 -1.91 -16.61
N VAL A 13 -7.17 -2.40 -15.40
CA VAL A 13 -5.96 -2.06 -14.64
C VAL A 13 -5.32 -3.33 -14.07
N ASN A 14 -4.00 -3.32 -13.92
CA ASN A 14 -3.34 -4.30 -13.08
C ASN A 14 -3.54 -3.89 -11.61
N LEU A 15 -4.37 -4.64 -10.90
CA LEU A 15 -4.71 -4.33 -9.52
C LEU A 15 -3.49 -4.43 -8.58
N GLU A 16 -2.57 -5.36 -8.85
CA GLU A 16 -1.36 -5.52 -8.02
C GLU A 16 -0.41 -4.34 -8.19
N GLU A 17 -0.20 -3.88 -9.42
CA GLU A 17 0.62 -2.69 -9.69
C GLU A 17 0.00 -1.42 -9.13
N LEU A 18 -1.32 -1.27 -9.27
CA LEU A 18 -2.05 -0.15 -8.68
C LEU A 18 -1.94 -0.15 -7.15
N GLU A 19 -2.13 -1.31 -6.52
CA GLU A 19 -1.98 -1.46 -5.07
C GLU A 19 -0.56 -1.11 -4.63
N LEU A 20 0.46 -1.61 -5.32
CA LEU A 20 1.87 -1.32 -5.04
C LEU A 20 2.16 0.18 -5.13
N SER A 21 1.71 0.82 -6.21
CA SER A 21 1.87 2.27 -6.42
C SER A 21 1.23 3.09 -5.29
N LEU A 22 0.02 2.71 -4.86
CA LEU A 22 -0.68 3.36 -3.76
C LEU A 22 0.05 3.18 -2.42
N LEU A 23 0.59 1.98 -2.14
CA LEU A 23 1.40 1.72 -0.94
C LEU A 23 2.64 2.61 -0.93
N MET A 24 3.38 2.68 -2.03
CA MET A 24 4.59 3.50 -2.15
C MET A 24 4.29 4.99 -1.98
N GLN A 25 3.27 5.51 -2.66
CA GLN A 25 2.86 6.90 -2.53
C GLN A 25 2.42 7.25 -1.10
N ALA A 26 1.71 6.34 -0.43
CA ALA A 26 1.30 6.56 0.95
C ALA A 26 2.49 6.59 1.91
N LEU A 27 3.48 5.72 1.71
CA LEU A 27 4.71 5.70 2.49
C LEU A 27 5.57 6.94 2.25
N GLU A 28 5.71 7.37 0.99
CA GLU A 28 6.45 8.57 0.61
C GLU A 28 5.84 9.82 1.28
N ARG A 29 4.51 9.98 1.16
CA ARG A 29 3.78 11.11 1.78
C ARG A 29 3.83 11.13 3.31
N THR A 30 4.18 10.01 3.93
CA THR A 30 4.27 9.90 5.39
C THR A 30 5.69 9.68 5.89
N GLU A 31 6.68 9.84 5.03
CA GLU A 31 8.10 9.69 5.37
C GLU A 31 8.39 8.31 5.99
N GLY A 32 7.77 7.27 5.44
CA GLY A 32 7.88 5.88 5.91
C GLY A 32 7.03 5.55 7.15
N ASN A 33 6.23 6.49 7.66
CA ASN A 33 5.36 6.21 8.80
C ASN A 33 4.17 5.32 8.38
N GLN A 34 4.31 4.02 8.66
CA GLN A 34 3.32 2.99 8.31
C GLN A 34 1.94 3.24 8.94
N SER A 35 1.87 3.74 10.17
CA SER A 35 0.57 4.03 10.82
C SER A 35 -0.16 5.17 10.13
N ARG A 36 0.55 6.21 9.70
CA ARG A 36 -0.02 7.32 8.92
C ARG A 36 -0.35 6.87 7.49
N ALA A 37 0.48 6.06 6.86
CA ALA A 37 0.24 5.54 5.50
C ALA A 37 -1.03 4.67 5.45
N ALA A 38 -1.22 3.80 6.45
CA ALA A 38 -2.43 2.99 6.59
C ALA A 38 -3.68 3.87 6.71
N ARG A 39 -3.61 4.94 7.51
CA ARG A 39 -4.71 5.92 7.64
C ARG A 39 -4.99 6.64 6.32
N LEU A 40 -3.97 7.03 5.56
CA LEU A 40 -4.13 7.66 4.25
C LEU A 40 -4.83 6.74 3.24
N LEU A 41 -4.51 5.44 3.28
CA LEU A 41 -5.14 4.43 2.42
C LEU A 41 -6.47 3.89 2.97
N GLY A 42 -6.92 4.35 4.14
CA GLY A 42 -8.16 3.89 4.76
C GLY A 42 -8.16 2.43 5.21
N ILE A 43 -6.98 1.85 5.46
CA ILE A 43 -6.83 0.46 5.90
C ILE A 43 -6.21 0.37 7.30
N SER A 44 -6.29 -0.80 7.92
CA SER A 44 -5.61 -1.04 9.20
C SER A 44 -4.10 -1.13 9.01
N ARG A 45 -3.33 -0.81 10.06
CA ARG A 45 -1.86 -0.98 10.04
C ARG A 45 -1.44 -2.42 9.75
N TYR A 46 -2.19 -3.40 10.27
CA TYR A 46 -1.95 -4.82 10.01
C TYR A 46 -2.14 -5.16 8.52
N ALA A 47 -3.23 -4.66 7.93
CA ALA A 47 -3.54 -4.84 6.51
C ALA A 47 -2.49 -4.18 5.59
N LEU A 48 -1.96 -3.01 5.99
CA LEU A 48 -0.87 -2.35 5.29
C LEU A 48 0.43 -3.17 5.37
N ARG A 49 0.79 -3.66 6.56
CA ARG A 49 1.99 -4.48 6.78
C ARG A 49 1.96 -5.76 5.93
N TYR A 50 0.84 -6.50 5.98
CA TYR A 50 0.70 -7.73 5.21
C TYR A 50 0.88 -7.49 3.71
N ARG A 51 0.33 -6.38 3.19
CA ARG A 51 0.52 -5.98 1.79
C ARG A 51 1.97 -5.64 1.48
N MET A 52 2.65 -4.89 2.36
CA MET A 52 4.08 -4.61 2.17
C MET A 52 4.93 -5.89 2.18
N GLU A 53 4.62 -6.85 3.06
CA GLU A 53 5.29 -8.16 3.09
C GLU A 53 5.02 -8.96 1.81
N LYS A 54 3.78 -8.91 1.27
CA LYS A 54 3.44 -9.55 -0.01
C LYS A 54 4.25 -8.98 -1.20
N HIS A 55 4.55 -7.68 -1.18
CA HIS A 55 5.24 -6.97 -2.25
C HIS A 55 6.75 -6.79 -2.00
N ASP A 56 7.33 -7.54 -1.04
CA ASP A 56 8.75 -7.46 -0.65
C ASP A 56 9.24 -6.03 -0.28
N LEU A 57 8.31 -5.13 0.08
CA LEU A 57 8.60 -3.74 0.49
C LEU A 57 9.15 -3.62 1.91
N LEU A 58 9.07 -4.69 2.68
CA LEU A 58 9.73 -4.79 3.98
C LEU A 58 10.73 -5.93 3.89
N PRO A 59 11.97 -5.75 4.40
CA PRO A 59 12.78 -6.90 4.70
C PRO A 59 11.94 -7.75 5.65
N SER A 60 11.59 -8.97 5.22
CA SER A 60 11.26 -10.03 6.16
C SER A 60 12.37 -9.95 7.21
N ARG A 61 12.04 -9.66 8.46
CA ARG A 61 13.03 -9.72 9.53
C ARG A 61 13.49 -11.18 9.62
N SER A 62 14.39 -11.57 8.73
CA SER A 62 15.25 -12.73 8.90
C SER A 62 15.99 -12.46 10.20
N ASN A 63 15.82 -13.39 11.11
CA ASN A 63 16.35 -13.40 12.45
C ASN A 63 17.89 -13.51 12.41
N ASP A 64 18.56 -12.49 11.88
CA ASP A 64 20.01 -12.36 11.85
C ASP A 64 20.39 -11.16 12.72
N GLN A 65 20.29 -11.40 14.02
CA GLN A 65 20.99 -10.62 15.03
C GLN A 65 21.81 -11.64 15.81
N ALA A 66 23.03 -11.87 15.32
CA ALA A 66 24.11 -12.51 16.06
C ALA A 66 24.67 -11.57 17.13
#